data_AF-A0A2S3W4D2-F1
#
_entry.id   AF-A0A2S3W4D2-F1
#
_cell.length_a   1.000
_cell.length_b   1.000
_cell.length_c   1.000
_cell.angle_alpha   90.00
_cell.angle_beta   90.00
_cell.angle_gamma   90.00
#
_symmetry.space_group_name_H-M   'P 1'
#
loop_
_entity.id
_entity.type
_entity.pdbx_description
1 polymer ?
#
loop_
_entity_poly.entity_id
_entity_poly.type
_entity_poly.pdbx_seq_one_letter_code
_entity_poly.pdbx_strand_id
1 'polypeptide(L)'
;MNIQPVTVPAFLVMSLCLCGHSWPVAAAAPVTQAPPSQAGGDSNRPVIITSDTPAFCNRLIGIIDAYGPGLPHDIDDLRAHGADLCREGRVRSGIIRLRRALVELKETTHS
;
A
#
# COMPACT_ATOMS: atom_id res chain seq x y z
N MET A 1 39.34 36.49 -20.87
CA MET A 1 37.98 36.74 -20.36
C MET A 1 37.06 37.01 -21.53
N ASN A 2 35.99 36.24 -21.71
CA ASN A 2 34.70 36.75 -22.16
C ASN A 2 33.63 35.71 -21.79
N ILE A 3 32.64 36.15 -21.03
CA ILE A 3 31.64 35.34 -20.35
C ILE A 3 30.33 35.67 -21.06
N GLN A 4 29.72 34.68 -21.73
CA GLN A 4 28.39 34.83 -22.31
C GLN A 4 27.45 33.84 -21.61
N PRO A 5 26.35 34.31 -20.99
CA PRO A 5 25.40 33.46 -20.29
C PRO A 5 24.42 32.87 -21.30
N VAL A 6 24.39 31.55 -21.44
CA VAL A 6 23.33 30.86 -22.18
C VAL A 6 22.17 30.65 -21.21
N THR A 7 21.19 31.54 -21.32
CA THR A 7 19.88 31.46 -20.66
C THR A 7 19.18 30.16 -21.07
N VAL A 8 19.03 29.23 -20.12
CA VAL A 8 18.30 27.96 -20.32
C VAL A 8 16.80 28.24 -20.19
N PRO A 9 15.96 27.97 -21.21
CA PRO A 9 14.52 28.16 -21.09
C PRO A 9 13.91 27.03 -20.27
N ALA A 10 13.17 27.41 -19.22
CA ALA A 10 12.46 26.56 -18.27
C ALA A 10 11.19 25.88 -18.85
N PHE A 11 11.29 25.23 -20.01
CA PHE A 11 10.15 24.59 -20.68
C PHE A 11 10.25 23.06 -20.86
N LEU A 12 11.28 22.41 -20.31
CA LEU A 12 11.42 20.95 -20.35
C LEU A 12 11.21 20.30 -18.96
N VAL A 13 10.15 20.69 -18.24
CA VAL A 13 9.76 20.06 -16.95
C VAL A 13 8.37 19.39 -17.04
N MET A 14 7.78 19.27 -18.24
CA MET A 14 6.39 18.81 -18.39
C MET A 14 6.18 17.82 -19.54
N SER A 15 7.08 16.85 -19.74
CA SER A 15 6.77 15.72 -20.66
C SER A 15 7.76 14.54 -20.58
N LEU A 16 8.03 13.93 -19.42
CA LEU A 16 8.87 12.71 -19.37
C LEU A 16 8.51 11.71 -18.25
N CYS A 17 7.21 11.54 -17.95
CA CYS A 17 6.74 10.52 -16.99
C CYS A 17 6.27 9.21 -17.64
N LEU A 18 6.51 8.98 -18.93
CA LEU A 18 6.25 7.69 -19.57
C LEU A 18 7.47 7.25 -20.38
N CYS A 19 8.12 6.19 -19.88
CA CYS A 19 8.93 5.15 -20.54
C CYS A 19 10.19 4.82 -19.72
N GLY A 20 10.29 3.54 -19.34
CA GLY A 20 11.26 3.01 -18.38
C GLY A 20 12.71 3.25 -18.75
N HIS A 21 13.50 3.62 -17.75
CA HIS A 21 14.95 3.64 -17.85
C HIS A 21 15.51 2.34 -17.28
N SER A 22 15.76 1.39 -18.19
CA SER A 22 16.58 0.22 -17.96
C SER A 22 18.01 0.69 -17.64
N TRP A 23 18.41 0.68 -16.37
CA TRP A 23 19.81 0.90 -16.01
C TRP A 23 20.59 -0.41 -16.20
N PRO A 24 21.64 -0.46 -17.05
CA PRO A 24 22.52 -1.61 -17.10
C PRO A 24 23.53 -1.48 -15.96
N VAL A 25 23.44 -2.35 -14.95
CA VAL A 25 24.53 -2.52 -13.99
C VAL A 25 25.57 -3.46 -14.62
N ALA A 26 26.76 -2.92 -14.80
CA ALA A 26 27.91 -3.61 -15.37
C ALA A 26 28.35 -4.78 -14.50
N ALA A 27 28.66 -5.90 -15.15
CA ALA A 27 29.26 -7.08 -14.55
C ALA A 27 30.74 -6.84 -14.20
N ALA A 28 31.16 -7.25 -12.98
CA ALA A 28 32.37 -8.06 -12.72
C ALA A 28 32.76 -8.08 -11.22
N ALA A 29 32.67 -9.25 -10.58
CA ALA A 29 33.77 -9.92 -9.85
C ALA A 29 33.21 -11.11 -9.03
N PRO A 30 33.74 -12.34 -9.19
CA PRO A 30 33.39 -13.48 -8.34
C PRO A 30 34.22 -13.42 -7.05
N VAL A 31 33.60 -13.01 -5.94
CA VAL A 31 34.18 -13.20 -4.61
C VAL A 31 33.72 -14.56 -4.06
N THR A 32 34.67 -15.47 -3.93
CA THR A 32 34.56 -16.75 -3.25
C THR A 32 33.94 -16.56 -1.87
N GLN A 33 32.70 -17.04 -1.66
CA GLN A 33 32.04 -17.01 -0.37
C GLN A 33 32.37 -18.28 0.43
N ALA A 34 33.16 -18.13 1.49
CA ALA A 34 33.20 -19.09 2.58
C ALA A 34 31.84 -19.13 3.30
N PRO A 35 31.39 -20.28 3.84
CA PRO A 35 30.09 -20.38 4.48
C PRO A 35 30.10 -19.64 5.84
N PRO A 36 29.16 -18.72 6.11
CA PRO A 36 29.00 -18.21 7.45
C PRO A 36 28.20 -19.21 8.28
N SER A 37 28.87 -19.84 9.24
CA SER A 37 28.24 -20.41 10.42
C SER A 37 27.51 -19.28 11.16
N GLN A 38 26.18 -19.27 11.16
CA GLN A 38 25.38 -18.35 11.97
C GLN A 38 24.49 -19.11 12.93
N ALA A 39 24.97 -19.18 14.17
CA ALA A 39 24.15 -19.37 15.35
C ALA A 39 23.81 -17.98 15.92
N GLY A 40 22.51 -17.75 16.18
CA GLY A 40 22.06 -16.80 17.20
C GLY A 40 21.60 -15.41 16.72
N GLY A 41 20.29 -15.16 16.85
CA GLY A 41 19.74 -13.81 17.04
C GLY A 41 18.82 -13.25 15.94
N ASP A 42 17.72 -13.93 15.63
CA ASP A 42 16.68 -13.39 14.72
C ASP A 42 15.75 -12.39 15.47
N SER A 43 16.31 -11.27 15.91
CA SER A 43 15.57 -10.13 16.48
C SER A 43 15.53 -8.92 15.54
N ASN A 44 16.04 -9.08 14.31
CA ASN A 44 16.18 -8.02 13.31
C ASN A 44 15.26 -8.20 12.10
N ARG A 45 14.26 -9.09 12.17
CA ARG A 45 13.29 -9.23 11.09
C ARG A 45 12.40 -7.99 11.04
N PRO A 46 12.37 -7.22 9.94
CA PRO A 46 11.50 -6.05 9.84
C PRO A 46 10.05 -6.50 10.02
N VAL A 47 9.36 -5.94 11.00
CA VAL A 47 7.92 -6.14 11.17
C VAL A 47 7.24 -5.39 10.02
N ILE A 48 6.84 -6.12 8.98
CA ILE A 48 6.10 -5.54 7.87
C ILE A 48 4.66 -5.26 8.35
N ILE A 49 4.43 -4.05 8.84
CA ILE A 49 3.09 -3.54 9.16
C ILE A 49 2.46 -3.04 7.85
N THR A 50 1.99 -3.98 7.03
CA THR A 50 1.09 -3.63 5.92
C THR A 50 -0.33 -3.79 6.41
N SER A 51 -1.13 -2.73 6.30
CA SER A 51 -2.58 -2.85 6.49
C SER A 51 -3.17 -3.79 5.43
N ASP A 52 -2.50 -3.97 4.30
CA ASP A 52 -2.97 -4.68 3.11
C ASP A 52 -2.80 -6.21 3.20
N THR A 53 -3.24 -6.81 4.31
CA THR A 53 -3.30 -8.27 4.46
C THR A 53 -4.74 -8.78 4.39
N PRO A 54 -4.99 -9.96 3.80
CA PRO A 54 -6.33 -10.57 3.82
C PRO A 54 -6.89 -10.73 5.25
N ALA A 55 -6.01 -11.06 6.20
CA ALA A 55 -6.37 -11.19 7.61
C ALA A 55 -6.87 -9.87 8.20
N PHE A 56 -6.21 -8.75 7.90
CA PHE A 56 -6.67 -7.43 8.35
C PHE A 56 -7.99 -7.04 7.69
N CYS A 57 -8.17 -7.34 6.39
CA CYS A 57 -9.45 -7.08 5.74
C CYS A 57 -10.61 -7.86 6.38
N ASN A 58 -10.44 -9.16 6.60
CA ASN A 58 -11.47 -9.99 7.25
C ASN A 58 -11.79 -9.51 8.67
N ARG A 59 -10.77 -9.03 9.39
CA ARG A 59 -10.98 -8.39 10.70
C ARG A 59 -11.88 -7.15 10.59
N LEU A 60 -11.69 -6.29 9.59
CA LEU A 60 -12.55 -5.11 9.40
C LEU A 60 -14.00 -5.50 9.12
N ILE A 61 -14.23 -6.53 8.29
CA ILE A 61 -15.58 -7.05 8.01
C ILE A 61 -16.24 -7.49 9.33
N GLY A 62 -15.54 -8.28 10.15
CA GLY A 62 -16.07 -8.75 11.44
C GLY A 62 -16.34 -7.62 12.44
N ILE A 63 -15.56 -6.53 12.42
CA ILE A 63 -15.83 -5.35 13.26
C ILE A 63 -17.13 -4.67 12.82
N ILE A 64 -17.35 -4.52 11.51
CA ILE A 64 -18.61 -3.93 11.00
C ILE A 64 -19.79 -4.84 11.33
N ASP A 65 -19.65 -6.16 11.14
CA ASP A 65 -20.71 -7.14 11.45
C ASP A 65 -21.13 -7.13 12.92
N ALA A 66 -20.20 -6.79 13.82
CA ALA A 66 -20.47 -6.71 15.26
C ALA A 66 -21.43 -5.57 15.65
N TYR A 67 -21.65 -4.58 14.77
CA TYR A 67 -22.71 -3.57 14.97
C TYR A 67 -24.12 -4.17 14.84
N GLY A 68 -24.24 -5.36 14.26
CA GLY A 68 -25.49 -6.11 14.21
C GLY A 68 -26.39 -5.76 13.01
N PRO A 69 -27.58 -6.38 12.93
CA PRO A 69 -28.53 -6.14 11.86
C PRO A 69 -29.14 -4.73 11.95
N GLY A 70 -29.51 -4.15 10.81
CA GLY A 70 -30.15 -2.82 10.76
C GLY A 70 -29.18 -1.67 10.50
N LEU A 71 -28.01 -1.96 9.92
CA LEU A 71 -27.12 -0.93 9.39
C LEU A 71 -27.85 -0.08 8.32
N PRO A 72 -27.56 1.23 8.25
CA PRO A 72 -27.97 2.06 7.12
C PRO A 72 -27.56 1.43 5.80
N HIS A 73 -28.41 1.52 4.78
CA HIS A 73 -28.21 0.84 3.49
C HIS A 73 -26.85 1.14 2.85
N ASP A 74 -26.44 2.41 2.85
CA ASP A 74 -25.15 2.83 2.28
C ASP A 74 -23.95 2.18 2.98
N ILE A 75 -24.05 1.95 4.28
CA ILE A 75 -22.99 1.32 5.09
C ILE A 75 -22.96 -0.18 4.81
N ASP A 76 -24.13 -0.82 4.73
CA ASP A 76 -24.23 -2.25 4.37
C ASP A 76 -23.69 -2.51 2.97
N ASP A 77 -24.00 -1.63 2.00
CA ASP A 77 -23.46 -1.67 0.66
C ASP A 77 -21.93 -1.54 0.67
N LEU A 78 -21.38 -0.55 1.39
CA LEU A 78 -19.93 -0.40 1.53
C LEU A 78 -19.27 -1.65 2.14
N ARG A 79 -19.93 -2.27 3.12
CA ARG A 79 -19.48 -3.50 3.78
C ARG A 79 -19.50 -4.69 2.81
N ALA A 80 -20.60 -4.91 2.10
CA ALA A 80 -20.73 -5.97 1.10
C ALA A 80 -19.68 -5.82 -0.03
N HIS A 81 -19.60 -4.63 -0.61
CA HIS A 81 -18.65 -4.35 -1.68
C HIS A 81 -17.19 -4.45 -1.22
N GLY A 82 -16.89 -4.03 0.01
CA GLY A 82 -15.56 -4.17 0.60
C GLY A 82 -15.18 -5.64 0.82
N ALA A 83 -16.13 -6.45 1.29
CA ALA A 83 -15.95 -7.88 1.49
C ALA A 83 -15.69 -8.63 0.17
N ASP A 84 -16.44 -8.29 -0.89
CA ASP A 84 -16.24 -8.87 -2.21
C ASP A 84 -14.85 -8.59 -2.77
N LEU A 85 -14.38 -7.35 -2.67
CA LEU A 85 -13.03 -6.98 -3.10
C LEU A 85 -11.96 -7.77 -2.35
N CYS A 86 -12.14 -8.03 -1.06
CA CYS A 86 -11.18 -8.83 -0.31
C CYS A 86 -11.21 -10.31 -0.69
N ARG A 87 -12.40 -10.85 -1.00
CA ARG A 87 -12.56 -12.22 -1.53
C ARG A 87 -11.92 -12.37 -2.90
N GLU A 88 -11.96 -11.34 -3.74
CA GLU A 88 -11.31 -11.29 -5.05
C GLU A 88 -9.77 -11.09 -4.98
N GLY A 89 -9.19 -10.93 -3.78
CA GLY A 89 -7.76 -10.64 -3.60
C GLY A 89 -7.40 -9.17 -3.83
N ARG A 90 -8.37 -8.29 -4.07
CA ARG A 90 -8.20 -6.83 -4.17
C ARG A 90 -8.19 -6.18 -2.77
N VAL A 91 -7.29 -6.68 -1.91
CA VAL A 91 -7.24 -6.40 -0.47
C VAL A 91 -7.19 -4.90 -0.16
N ARG A 92 -6.29 -4.16 -0.81
CA ARG A 92 -6.11 -2.72 -0.56
C ARG A 92 -7.37 -1.90 -0.84
N SER A 93 -8.05 -2.17 -1.96
CA SER A 93 -9.31 -1.49 -2.28
C SER A 93 -10.46 -1.91 -1.36
N GLY A 94 -10.50 -3.18 -0.94
CA GLY A 94 -11.50 -3.64 0.03
C GLY A 94 -11.34 -2.95 1.39
N ILE A 95 -10.10 -2.86 1.90
CA ILE A 95 -9.80 -2.15 3.16
C ILE A 95 -10.21 -0.68 3.10
N ILE A 96 -9.97 0.02 1.99
CA ILE A 96 -10.36 1.43 1.85
C ILE A 96 -11.88 1.58 1.98
N ARG A 97 -12.67 0.70 1.34
CA ARG A 97 -14.14 0.73 1.45
C ARG A 97 -14.62 0.39 2.86
N LEU A 98 -14.04 -0.64 3.49
CA LEU A 98 -14.41 -1.05 4.85
C LEU A 98 -14.05 0.03 5.89
N ARG A 99 -12.91 0.71 5.73
CA ARG A 99 -12.54 1.85 6.59
C ARG A 99 -13.53 3.00 6.45
N ARG A 100 -14.01 3.27 5.24
CA ARG A 100 -15.05 4.28 5.02
C ARG A 100 -16.35 3.90 5.73
N ALA A 101 -16.80 2.66 5.60
CA ALA A 101 -17.98 2.16 6.33
C ALA A 101 -17.85 2.36 7.85
N LEU A 102 -16.68 2.05 8.42
CA LEU A 102 -16.43 2.26 9.85
C LEU A 102 -16.45 3.72 10.29
N VAL A 103 -15.93 4.63 9.46
CA VAL A 103 -16.01 6.06 9.75
C VAL A 103 -17.46 6.51 9.75
N GLU A 104 -18.24 6.14 8.73
CA GLU A 104 -19.66 6.49 8.64
C GLU A 104 -20.46 5.92 9.81
N LEU A 105 -20.20 4.66 10.20
CA LEU A 105 -20.82 4.03 11.39
C LEU A 105 -20.52 4.76 12.69
N LYS A 106 -19.26 5.19 12.86
CA LYS A 106 -18.85 5.89 14.07
C LYS A 106 -19.58 7.24 14.16
N GLU A 107 -19.73 7.96 13.05
CA GLU A 107 -20.47 9.23 13.05
C GLU A 107 -21.97 9.02 13.32
N THR A 108 -22.61 7.97 12.80
CA THR A 108 -24.03 7.67 13.09
C THR A 108 -24.28 7.22 14.53
N THR A 109 -23.27 6.68 15.22
CA THR A 109 -23.40 6.20 16.61
C THR A 109 -23.20 7.33 17.63
N HIS A 110 -22.60 8.46 17.24
CA HIS A 110 -22.31 9.61 18.12
C HIS A 110 -23.26 10.81 17.91
N SER A 111 -24.25 10.71 17.02
CA SER A 111 -25.37 11.67 16.89
C SER A 111 -26.58 11.21 17.68
#